data_AF-A0A938M8B3-F1
#
_entry.id   AF-A0A938M8B3-F1
#
_cell.length_a   1.000
_cell.length_b   1.000
_cell.length_c   1.000
_cell.angle_alpha   90.00
_cell.angle_beta   90.00
_cell.angle_gamma   90.00
#
_symmetry.space_group_name_H-M   'P 1'
#
loop_
_entity.id
_entity.type
_entity.pdbx_description
1 polymer ?
#
loop_
_entity_poly.entity_id
_entity_poly.type
_entity_poly.pdbx_seq_one_letter_code
_entity_poly.pdbx_strand_id
1 'polypeptide(L)'
;MKYTLGIMAILLAWPLAAQEIRPTEGYLAKFSRKVSAATRAQVALNVEFPQGVKLEACPVTFGVPFPRGALRSAENVRLLEGGKEVPCSIQRTATWERPDGDVKWLLVD
;
A
#
# COMPACT_ATOMS: atom_id res chain seq x y z
N MET A 1 -59.06 -27.13 29.33
CA MET A 1 -59.84 -26.89 28.10
C MET A 1 -59.36 -25.57 27.50
N LYS A 2 -58.74 -25.64 26.30
CA LYS A 2 -58.40 -24.56 25.35
C LYS A 2 -57.19 -23.65 25.66
N TYR A 3 -56.33 -23.59 24.65
CA TYR A 3 -55.02 -22.94 24.50
C TYR A 3 -55.16 -21.46 24.13
N THR A 4 -54.10 -20.63 24.27
CA THR A 4 -53.42 -19.98 23.12
C THR A 4 -52.24 -19.11 23.55
N LEU A 5 -51.16 -19.34 22.80
CA LEU A 5 -49.82 -18.78 22.72
C LEU A 5 -49.80 -17.24 22.60
N GLY A 6 -49.04 -16.57 23.47
CA GLY A 6 -48.63 -15.17 23.29
C GLY A 6 -47.12 -15.13 23.05
N ILE A 7 -46.71 -15.04 21.78
CA ILE A 7 -45.32 -14.99 21.34
C ILE A 7 -44.66 -13.72 21.92
N MET A 8 -43.71 -13.92 22.84
CA MET A 8 -42.84 -12.87 23.35
C MET A 8 -41.81 -12.52 22.27
N ALA A 9 -42.05 -11.41 21.55
CA ALA A 9 -41.09 -10.82 20.64
C ALA A 9 -39.90 -10.26 21.43
N ILE A 10 -38.89 -11.10 21.66
CA ILE A 10 -37.57 -10.66 22.13
C ILE A 10 -36.89 -9.99 20.92
N LEU A 11 -36.91 -8.66 20.92
CA LEU A 11 -36.03 -7.84 20.10
C LEU A 11 -34.58 -8.11 20.53
N LEU A 12 -33.95 -9.12 19.92
CA LEU A 12 -32.50 -9.27 19.93
C LEU A 12 -31.91 -8.15 19.07
N ALA A 13 -31.77 -6.97 19.66
CA ALA A 13 -30.86 -5.95 19.16
C ALA A 13 -29.43 -6.49 19.32
N TRP A 14 -28.98 -7.23 18.32
CA TRP A 14 -27.57 -7.58 18.19
C TRP A 14 -26.82 -6.26 17.97
N PRO A 15 -25.87 -5.87 18.83
CA PRO A 15 -25.02 -4.77 18.46
C PRO A 15 -24.18 -5.28 17.29
N LEU A 16 -24.39 -4.72 16.10
CA LEU A 16 -23.31 -4.57 15.13
C LEU A 16 -22.27 -3.62 15.77
N ALA A 17 -21.62 -4.06 16.84
CA ALA A 17 -20.33 -3.52 17.19
C ALA A 17 -19.42 -4.04 16.08
N ALA A 18 -19.32 -3.25 15.01
CA ALA A 18 -18.20 -3.35 14.09
C ALA A 18 -16.96 -3.35 14.97
N GLN A 19 -16.38 -4.53 15.16
CA GLN A 19 -15.19 -4.67 15.96
C GLN A 19 -14.14 -3.85 15.21
N GLU A 20 -13.81 -2.67 15.74
CA GLU A 20 -12.71 -1.86 15.20
C GLU A 20 -11.49 -2.76 15.26
N ILE A 21 -11.12 -3.34 14.12
CA ILE A 21 -9.84 -4.01 13.94
C ILE A 21 -8.82 -2.88 14.00
N ARG A 22 -8.40 -2.50 15.21
CA ARG A 22 -7.30 -1.58 15.40
C ARG A 22 -6.09 -2.30 14.84
N PRO A 23 -5.44 -1.76 13.78
CA PRO A 23 -4.21 -2.35 13.28
C PRO A 23 -3.26 -2.49 14.47
N THR A 24 -2.69 -3.68 14.68
CA THR A 24 -1.71 -3.90 15.74
C THR A 24 -0.47 -3.05 15.42
N GLU A 25 -0.46 -1.80 15.88
CA GLU A 25 0.57 -0.79 15.57
C GLU A 25 1.99 -1.24 15.95
N GLY A 26 2.10 -2.24 16.85
CA GLY A 26 3.37 -2.77 17.33
C GLY A 26 4.25 -3.43 16.25
N TYR A 27 3.70 -3.91 15.14
CA TYR A 27 4.51 -4.47 14.05
C TYR A 27 5.19 -3.38 13.19
N LEU A 28 4.51 -2.24 13.01
CA LEU A 28 4.99 -1.16 12.13
C LEU A 28 6.14 -0.36 12.75
N ALA A 29 6.15 -0.20 14.07
CA ALA A 29 7.15 0.61 14.78
C ALA A 29 8.60 0.14 14.54
N LYS A 30 8.81 -1.16 14.29
CA LYS A 30 10.15 -1.72 14.02
C LYS A 30 10.72 -1.32 12.65
N PHE A 31 9.88 -0.87 11.72
CA PHE A 31 10.27 -0.47 10.37
C PHE A 31 10.05 1.03 10.09
N SER A 32 9.55 1.80 11.06
CA SER A 32 9.30 3.23 10.89
C SER A 32 10.50 4.06 11.39
N ARG A 33 11.42 4.42 10.48
CA ARG A 33 12.28 5.57 10.72
C ARG A 33 11.45 6.84 10.56
N LYS A 34 11.52 7.76 11.53
CA LYS A 34 10.94 9.10 11.37
C LYS A 34 11.75 9.84 10.30
N VAL A 35 11.19 9.99 9.11
CA VAL A 35 11.79 10.76 8.00
C VAL A 35 11.07 12.10 7.92
N SER A 36 11.81 13.21 7.92
CA SER A 36 11.23 14.53 7.65
C SER A 36 10.62 14.54 6.25
N ALA A 37 9.42 15.11 6.10
CA ALA A 37 8.78 15.22 4.79
C ALA A 37 9.71 15.96 3.83
N ALA A 38 10.28 15.25 2.87
CA ALA A 38 11.14 15.84 1.85
C ALA A 38 10.26 16.32 0.71
N THR A 39 10.54 17.51 0.16
CA THR A 39 9.91 17.96 -1.09
C THR A 39 10.25 17.03 -2.26
N ARG A 40 11.38 16.32 -2.17
CA ARG A 40 11.84 15.30 -3.12
C ARG A 40 12.65 14.23 -2.40
N ALA A 41 12.42 12.97 -2.74
CA ALA A 41 13.18 11.82 -2.24
C ALA A 41 13.58 10.89 -3.39
N GLN A 42 14.50 9.96 -3.12
CA GLN A 42 14.90 8.90 -4.04
C GLN A 42 14.85 7.56 -3.33
N VAL A 43 14.37 6.53 -4.04
CA VAL A 43 14.42 5.13 -3.63
C VAL A 43 15.37 4.42 -4.58
N ALA A 44 16.43 3.80 -4.06
CA ALA A 44 17.36 3.04 -4.88
C ALA A 44 16.72 1.72 -5.30
N LEU A 45 16.73 1.43 -6.60
CA LEU A 45 16.36 0.13 -7.15
C LEU A 45 17.66 -0.58 -7.57
N ASN A 46 17.86 -1.79 -7.06
CA ASN A 46 19.01 -2.63 -7.39
C ASN A 46 18.51 -3.89 -8.10
N VAL A 47 19.16 -4.25 -9.19
CA VAL A 47 18.90 -5.50 -9.91
C VAL A 47 20.13 -6.40 -9.78
N GLU A 48 19.90 -7.63 -9.37
CA GLU A 48 20.93 -8.67 -9.33
C GLU A 48 20.62 -9.71 -10.40
N PHE A 49 21.60 -9.99 -11.26
CA PHE A 49 21.51 -11.03 -12.28
C PHE A 49 22.46 -12.19 -11.96
N PRO A 50 22.10 -13.44 -12.32
CA PRO A 50 23.01 -14.57 -12.18
C PRO A 50 24.32 -14.36 -12.96
N GLN A 51 25.44 -14.75 -12.35
CA GLN A 51 26.75 -14.68 -13.00
C GLN A 51 26.82 -15.61 -14.22
N GLY A 52 27.55 -15.18 -15.26
CA GLY A 52 27.75 -15.96 -16.49
C GLY A 52 26.63 -15.85 -17.53
N VAL A 53 25.53 -15.14 -17.21
CA VAL A 53 24.47 -14.83 -18.17
C VAL A 53 24.76 -13.45 -18.78
N LYS A 54 24.85 -13.39 -20.12
CA LYS A 54 24.92 -12.12 -20.84
C LYS A 54 23.52 -11.73 -21.31
N LEU A 55 22.92 -10.75 -20.64
CA LEU A 55 21.65 -10.15 -21.04
C LEU A 55 21.95 -8.81 -21.73
N GLU A 56 21.42 -8.63 -22.95
CA GLU A 56 21.52 -7.34 -23.65
C GLU A 56 20.49 -6.34 -23.14
N ALA A 57 19.28 -6.82 -22.87
CA ALA A 57 18.21 -6.09 -22.19
C ALA A 57 17.29 -7.09 -21.47
N CYS A 58 16.82 -6.74 -20.28
CA CYS A 58 15.88 -7.55 -19.51
C CYS A 58 14.88 -6.63 -18.82
N PRO A 59 13.57 -6.74 -19.11
CA PRO A 59 12.57 -5.96 -18.39
C PRO A 59 12.54 -6.41 -16.92
N VAL A 60 12.37 -5.44 -16.02
CA VAL A 60 12.31 -5.67 -14.58
C VAL A 60 11.17 -4.88 -13.99
N THR A 61 10.38 -5.52 -13.12
CA THR A 61 9.23 -4.90 -12.48
C THR A 61 9.45 -4.83 -10.98
N PHE A 62 9.18 -3.67 -10.37
CA PHE A 62 9.36 -3.45 -8.94
C PHE A 62 8.07 -3.04 -8.24
N GLY A 63 7.87 -3.57 -7.04
CA GLY A 63 6.94 -3.01 -6.06
C GLY A 63 7.66 -2.01 -5.17
N VAL A 64 7.28 -0.73 -5.22
CA VAL A 64 7.91 0.34 -4.42
C VAL A 64 6.93 0.81 -3.33
N PRO A 65 7.23 0.60 -2.04
CA PRO A 65 6.37 1.02 -0.95
C PRO A 65 6.60 2.48 -0.56
N PHE A 66 5.53 3.17 -0.18
CA PHE A 66 5.57 4.54 0.32
C PHE A 66 4.91 4.64 1.71
N PRO A 67 5.53 5.35 2.67
CA PRO A 67 4.87 5.66 3.94
C PRO A 67 3.68 6.59 3.71
N ARG A 68 2.71 6.55 4.63
CA ARG A 68 1.55 7.44 4.59
C ARG A 68 1.99 8.91 4.56
N GLY A 69 1.35 9.72 3.72
CA GLY A 69 1.69 11.15 3.54
C GLY A 69 2.89 11.42 2.63
N ALA A 70 3.63 10.41 2.18
CA ALA A 70 4.89 10.63 1.47
C ALA A 70 4.74 10.90 -0.03
N LEU A 71 3.70 10.34 -0.66
CA LEU A 71 3.46 10.49 -2.09
C LEU A 71 1.96 10.56 -2.37
N ARG A 72 1.50 11.68 -2.92
CA ARG A 72 0.06 11.88 -3.21
C ARG A 72 -0.39 11.21 -4.50
N SER A 73 0.46 11.17 -5.53
CA SER A 73 0.06 10.64 -6.84
C SER A 73 1.26 10.04 -7.58
N ALA A 74 0.97 9.05 -8.43
CA ALA A 74 1.98 8.30 -9.18
C ALA A 74 2.69 9.17 -10.23
N GLU A 75 1.99 10.20 -10.72
CA GLU A 75 2.44 11.18 -11.71
C GLU A 75 3.59 12.06 -11.19
N ASN A 76 3.86 12.03 -9.88
CA ASN A 76 4.99 12.75 -9.27
C ASN A 76 6.27 11.90 -9.22
N VAL A 77 6.29 10.74 -9.87
CA VAL A 77 7.42 9.81 -9.88
C VAL A 77 8.00 9.70 -11.28
N ARG A 78 9.32 9.56 -11.34
CA ARG A 78 10.08 9.27 -12.55
C ARG A 78 11.19 8.26 -12.23
N LEU A 79 11.53 7.42 -13.19
CA LEU A 79 12.68 6.52 -13.07
C LEU A 79 13.93 7.23 -13.58
N LEU A 80 15.04 7.09 -12.84
CA LEU A 80 16.32 7.68 -13.20
C LEU A 80 17.38 6.58 -13.32
N GLU A 81 18.16 6.63 -14.39
CA GLU A 81 19.38 5.84 -14.57
C GLU A 81 20.57 6.79 -14.70
N GLY A 82 21.57 6.67 -13.82
CA GLY A 82 22.72 7.59 -13.81
C GLY A 82 22.33 9.08 -13.67
N GLY A 83 21.18 9.37 -13.07
CA GLY A 83 20.62 10.71 -12.92
C GLY A 83 19.82 11.23 -14.12
N LYS A 84 19.73 10.47 -15.23
CA LYS A 84 18.90 10.80 -16.40
C LYS A 84 17.57 10.09 -16.30
N GLU A 85 16.51 10.79 -16.68
CA GLU A 85 15.18 10.21 -16.74
C GLU A 85 15.08 9.19 -17.88
N VAL A 86 14.54 8.02 -17.57
CA VAL A 86 14.28 6.95 -18.53
C VAL A 86 12.77 6.67 -18.58
N PRO A 87 12.20 6.37 -19.76
CA PRO A 87 10.79 6.00 -19.86
C PRO A 87 10.48 4.77 -19.01
N CYS A 88 9.41 4.83 -18.23
CA CYS A 88 8.86 3.67 -17.52
C CYS A 88 7.34 3.80 -17.37
N SER A 89 6.70 2.67 -17.18
CA SER A 89 5.31 2.57 -16.76
C SER A 89 5.24 2.62 -15.24
N ILE A 90 4.37 3.48 -14.71
CA ILE A 90 4.14 3.62 -13.28
C ILE A 90 2.66 3.47 -13.00
N GLN A 91 2.32 2.49 -12.17
CA GLN A 91 0.93 2.24 -11.76
C GLN A 91 0.80 2.27 -10.24
N ARG A 92 -0.16 3.02 -9.72
CA ARG A 92 -0.57 2.92 -8.31
C ARG A 92 -1.35 1.63 -8.09
N THR A 93 -0.82 0.75 -7.25
CA THR A 93 -1.44 -0.55 -6.95
C THR A 93 -2.14 -0.58 -5.60
N ALA A 94 -1.80 0.32 -4.68
CA ALA A 94 -2.50 0.46 -3.40
C ALA A 94 -2.43 1.89 -2.83
N THR A 95 -3.41 2.22 -2.00
CA THR A 95 -3.49 3.46 -1.20
C THR A 95 -3.65 3.15 0.29
N TRP A 96 -3.44 4.16 1.15
CA TRP A 96 -3.54 3.97 2.61
C TRP A 96 -4.95 4.05 3.19
N GLU A 97 -5.83 4.91 2.66
CA GLU A 97 -7.12 5.24 3.31
C GLU A 97 -8.32 5.06 2.36
N ARG A 98 -8.24 5.67 1.18
CA ARG A 98 -9.32 5.74 0.20
C ARG A 98 -8.74 5.49 -1.19
N PRO A 99 -9.55 5.14 -2.21
CA PRO A 99 -9.06 4.92 -3.58
C PRO A 99 -8.27 6.10 -4.17
N ASP A 100 -8.55 7.32 -3.71
CA ASP A 100 -7.91 8.59 -4.06
C ASP A 100 -6.87 9.06 -3.02
N GLY A 101 -6.64 8.29 -1.96
CA GLY A 101 -5.70 8.63 -0.90
C GLY A 101 -4.23 8.48 -1.30
N ASP A 102 -3.35 8.78 -0.35
CA ASP A 102 -1.90 8.69 -0.56
C ASP A 102 -1.46 7.31 -1.04
N VAL A 103 -0.48 7.32 -1.94
CA VAL A 103 0.12 6.11 -2.51
C VAL A 103 0.73 5.28 -1.38
N LYS A 104 0.36 4.00 -1.36
CA LYS A 104 0.98 2.99 -0.48
C LYS A 104 1.96 2.11 -1.25
N TRP A 105 1.59 1.73 -2.48
CA TRP A 105 2.44 0.93 -3.38
C TRP A 105 2.34 1.44 -4.81
N LEU A 106 3.50 1.52 -5.47
CA LEU A 106 3.61 1.62 -6.91
C LEU A 106 4.14 0.31 -7.50
N LEU A 107 3.64 -0.02 -8.69
CA LEU A 107 4.31 -0.89 -9.64
C LEU A 107 5.12 0.00 -10.60
N VAL A 108 6.40 -0.31 -10.77
CA VAL A 108 7.29 0.34 -11.74
C VAL A 108 7.75 -0.73 -12.72
N ASP A 109 7.47 -0.52 -14.01
CA ASP A 109 7.69 -1.49 -15.10
C ASP A 109 8.32 -0.83 -16.33
#